data_AF-A0A101IRZ9-F1
#
_entry.id   AF-A0A101IRZ9-F1
#
_cell.length_a   1.000
_cell.length_b   1.000
_cell.length_c   1.000
_cell.angle_alpha   90.00
_cell.angle_beta   90.00
_cell.angle_gamma   90.00
#
_symmetry.space_group_name_H-M   'P 1'
#
loop_
_entity.id
_entity.type
_entity.pdbx_description
1 polymer ?
#
loop_
_entity_poly.entity_id
_entity_poly.type
_entity_poly.pdbx_seq_one_letter_code
_entity_poly.pdbx_strand_id
1 'polypeptide(L)'
;MKTQYCGALILILALVAGAAAAEGSVPIYPQEFWGAVTIDGSAAPAGTVIVAMIGDTECGSIETTESGKYGSSSRYYGDRLIVRTTEDQVGETITFLVDEEEAEQTATFTPGSTTALDLSVGSAVT
;
A
#
# COMPACT_ATOMS: atom_id res chain seq x y z
N MET A 1 66.40 -3.28 22.31
CA MET A 1 65.01 -2.79 22.41
C MET A 1 64.50 -2.54 20.99
N LYS A 2 63.48 -3.27 20.51
CA LYS A 2 62.59 -2.97 19.36
C LYS A 2 62.22 -4.23 18.58
N THR A 3 61.31 -5.03 19.13
CA THR A 3 60.56 -6.03 18.32
C THR A 3 59.24 -6.47 18.97
N GLN A 4 58.87 -5.88 20.11
CA GLN A 4 57.74 -6.36 20.91
C GLN A 4 56.45 -5.55 20.67
N TYR A 5 56.50 -4.46 19.91
CA TYR A 5 55.36 -3.56 19.69
C TYR A 5 54.54 -3.89 18.43
N CYS A 6 55.07 -4.65 17.46
CA CYS A 6 54.33 -5.01 16.26
C CYS A 6 53.17 -5.98 16.55
N GLY A 7 53.35 -6.94 17.45
CA GLY A 7 52.30 -7.90 17.80
C GLY A 7 51.12 -7.25 18.53
N ALA A 8 51.41 -6.30 19.43
CA ALA A 8 50.38 -5.57 20.17
C ALA A 8 49.62 -4.55 19.30
N LEU A 9 50.28 -3.93 18.30
CA LEU A 9 49.64 -2.98 17.39
C LEU A 9 48.65 -3.68 16.42
N ILE A 10 48.96 -4.90 16.00
CA ILE A 10 48.11 -5.68 15.09
C ILE A 10 46.82 -6.15 15.77
N LEU A 11 46.86 -6.41 17.08
CA LEU A 11 45.68 -6.85 17.84
C LEU A 11 44.66 -5.73 18.13
N ILE A 12 45.07 -4.47 18.14
CA ILE A 12 44.17 -3.32 18.40
C ILE A 12 43.36 -2.92 17.16
N LEU A 13 43.86 -3.22 15.95
CA LEU A 13 43.17 -2.92 14.68
C LEU A 13 42.02 -3.89 14.35
N ALA A 14 41.94 -5.04 15.01
CA ALA A 14 40.92 -6.05 14.74
C ALA A 14 39.59 -5.84 15.52
N LEU A 15 39.52 -4.85 16.42
CA LEU A 15 38.40 -4.67 17.34
C LEU A 15 37.40 -3.56 16.91
N VAL A 16 37.31 -3.28 15.60
CA VAL A 16 36.34 -2.31 15.02
C VAL A 16 35.44 -2.98 13.98
N ALA A 17 35.14 -4.27 14.14
CA ALA A 17 34.01 -4.90 13.45
C ALA A 17 32.76 -4.74 14.32
N GLY A 18 32.35 -3.48 14.53
CA GLY A 18 31.11 -3.14 15.21
C GLY A 18 29.93 -3.65 14.39
N ALA A 19 29.05 -4.40 15.06
CA ALA A 19 27.77 -4.94 14.62
C ALA A 19 27.22 -4.33 13.32
N ALA A 20 27.14 -5.13 12.26
CA ALA A 20 26.14 -4.91 11.23
C ALA A 20 24.79 -4.97 11.95
N ALA A 21 24.15 -3.82 12.14
CA ALA A 21 22.75 -3.77 12.54
C ALA A 21 22.00 -4.61 11.51
N ALA A 22 21.37 -5.69 11.97
CA ALA A 22 20.32 -6.29 11.20
C ALA A 22 19.21 -5.23 11.14
N GLU A 23 19.12 -4.52 10.02
CA GLU A 23 18.02 -3.64 9.68
C GLU A 23 16.76 -4.52 9.60
N GLY A 24 16.17 -4.83 10.76
CA GLY A 24 14.90 -5.52 10.83
C GLY A 24 13.84 -4.54 10.36
N SER A 25 13.50 -4.58 9.07
CA SER A 25 12.35 -3.85 8.56
C SER A 25 11.12 -4.31 9.35
N VAL A 26 10.48 -3.37 10.04
CA VAL A 26 9.22 -3.65 10.73
C VAL A 26 8.22 -3.97 9.62
N PRO A 27 7.54 -5.13 9.66
CA PRO A 27 6.54 -5.43 8.64
C PRO A 27 5.40 -4.43 8.75
N ILE A 28 5.14 -3.67 7.68
CA ILE A 28 4.01 -2.75 7.63
C ILE A 28 2.71 -3.52 7.34
N TYR A 29 1.61 -3.06 7.96
CA TYR A 29 0.30 -3.63 7.69
C TYR A 29 -0.34 -3.01 6.44
N PRO A 30 -1.06 -3.80 5.64
CA PRO A 30 -1.81 -3.26 4.51
C PRO A 30 -2.92 -2.31 4.96
N GLN A 31 -3.39 -1.48 4.04
CA GLN A 31 -4.65 -0.74 4.18
C GLN A 31 -5.72 -1.43 3.34
N GLU A 32 -6.93 -1.53 3.87
CA GLU A 32 -8.05 -2.21 3.20
C GLU A 32 -9.15 -1.21 2.83
N PHE A 33 -9.77 -1.39 1.67
CA PHE A 33 -10.86 -0.55 1.18
C PHE A 33 -12.10 -1.34 0.77
N TRP A 34 -13.26 -0.70 0.94
CA TRP A 34 -14.55 -1.15 0.44
C TRP A 34 -15.49 0.05 0.26
N GLY A 35 -16.51 -0.08 -0.57
CA GLY A 35 -17.53 0.96 -0.74
C GLY A 35 -18.37 0.78 -1.99
N ALA A 36 -19.12 1.83 -2.34
CA ALA A 36 -19.84 1.91 -3.60
C ALA A 36 -18.88 2.26 -4.74
N VAL A 37 -19.24 1.87 -5.96
CA VAL A 37 -18.54 2.30 -7.18
C VAL A 37 -19.53 2.66 -8.28
N THR A 38 -19.35 3.85 -8.86
CA THR A 38 -20.23 4.39 -9.91
C THR A 38 -19.44 4.85 -11.13
N ILE A 39 -20.02 4.65 -12.31
CA ILE A 39 -19.52 5.10 -13.61
C ILE A 39 -20.61 5.97 -14.23
N ASP A 40 -20.29 7.23 -14.55
CA ASP A 40 -21.23 8.21 -15.08
C ASP A 40 -22.53 8.32 -14.26
N GLY A 41 -22.40 8.29 -12.94
CA GLY A 41 -23.53 8.34 -12.00
C GLY A 41 -24.40 7.09 -11.93
N SER A 42 -24.07 6.03 -12.68
CA SER A 42 -24.73 4.72 -12.60
C SER A 42 -23.90 3.73 -11.78
N ALA A 43 -24.55 2.73 -11.17
CA ALA A 43 -23.84 1.64 -10.50
C ALA A 43 -22.92 0.92 -11.48
N ALA A 44 -21.63 0.78 -11.13
CA ALA A 44 -20.71 0.04 -11.98
C ALA A 44 -21.19 -1.42 -12.13
N PRO A 45 -21.01 -2.06 -13.30
CA PRO A 45 -21.38 -3.47 -13.47
C PRO A 45 -20.52 -4.40 -12.59
N ALA A 46 -20.98 -5.63 -12.42
CA ALA A 46 -20.10 -6.69 -11.91
C ALA A 46 -19.02 -6.99 -12.96
N GLY A 47 -17.80 -7.28 -12.51
CA GLY A 47 -16.63 -7.47 -13.36
C GLY A 47 -15.80 -6.20 -13.60
N THR A 48 -16.19 -5.06 -13.01
CA THR A 48 -15.38 -3.83 -13.04
C THR A 48 -14.14 -4.02 -12.19
N VAL A 49 -12.98 -3.65 -12.74
CA VAL A 49 -11.68 -3.77 -12.06
C VAL A 49 -11.33 -2.45 -11.41
N ILE A 50 -10.98 -2.51 -10.12
CA ILE A 50 -10.50 -1.36 -9.36
C ILE A 50 -9.05 -1.59 -8.99
N VAL A 51 -8.19 -0.63 -9.34
CA VAL A 51 -6.76 -0.67 -9.10
C VAL A 51 -6.37 0.50 -8.19
N ALA A 52 -5.64 0.21 -7.11
CA ALA A 52 -5.05 1.23 -6.25
C ALA A 52 -3.59 1.48 -6.66
N MET A 53 -3.24 2.74 -6.85
CA MET A 53 -1.95 3.20 -7.33
C MET A 53 -1.31 4.15 -6.33
N ILE A 54 0.00 4.07 -6.16
CA ILE A 54 0.80 5.14 -5.52
C ILE A 54 1.86 5.57 -6.54
N GLY A 55 1.70 6.79 -7.07
CA GLY A 55 2.42 7.22 -8.27
C GLY A 55 2.09 6.29 -9.44
N ASP A 56 3.12 5.79 -10.13
CA ASP A 56 2.98 4.85 -11.25
C ASP A 56 3.01 3.36 -10.83
N THR A 57 2.94 3.06 -9.52
CA THR A 57 3.01 1.68 -9.01
C THR A 57 1.64 1.17 -8.59
N GLU A 58 1.23 0.02 -9.14
CA GLU A 58 0.07 -0.72 -8.64
C GLU A 58 0.39 -1.32 -7.26
N CYS A 59 -0.44 -1.00 -6.28
CA CYS A 59 -0.31 -1.44 -4.89
C CYS A 59 -1.42 -2.41 -4.46
N GLY A 60 -2.43 -2.63 -5.31
CA GLY A 60 -3.50 -3.60 -5.09
C GLY A 60 -4.61 -3.49 -6.13
N SER A 61 -5.38 -4.57 -6.30
CA SER A 61 -6.52 -4.60 -7.22
C SER A 61 -7.64 -5.51 -6.70
N ILE A 62 -8.87 -5.24 -7.14
CA ILE A 62 -10.05 -6.05 -6.89
C ILE A 62 -11.00 -6.00 -8.09
N GLU A 63 -11.65 -7.12 -8.41
CA GLU A 63 -12.73 -7.20 -9.39
C GLU A 63 -14.08 -7.22 -8.64
N THR A 64 -15.04 -6.40 -9.07
CA THR A 64 -16.37 -6.37 -8.45
C THR A 64 -17.14 -7.65 -8.78
N THR A 65 -17.81 -8.24 -7.79
CA THR A 65 -18.66 -9.43 -7.99
C THR A 65 -20.13 -9.09 -8.08
N GLU A 66 -20.50 -7.88 -7.69
CA GLU A 66 -21.87 -7.37 -7.66
C GLU A 66 -21.89 -5.93 -8.16
N SER A 67 -22.98 -5.52 -8.81
CA SER A 67 -23.08 -4.17 -9.35
C SER A 67 -23.10 -3.11 -8.24
N GLY A 68 -22.38 -2.02 -8.47
CA GLY A 68 -22.38 -0.81 -7.65
C GLY A 68 -21.55 -0.86 -6.38
N LYS A 69 -20.82 -1.96 -6.12
CA LYS A 69 -20.02 -2.09 -4.90
C LYS A 69 -18.72 -2.84 -5.13
N TYR A 70 -17.71 -2.47 -4.35
CA TYR A 70 -16.43 -3.16 -4.32
C TYR A 70 -16.03 -3.47 -2.88
N GLY A 71 -15.42 -4.63 -2.72
CA GLY A 71 -15.10 -5.17 -1.40
C GLY A 71 -16.34 -5.36 -0.50
N SER A 72 -16.08 -5.68 0.76
CA SER A 72 -17.09 -5.98 1.77
C SER A 72 -16.90 -5.16 3.04
N SER A 73 -18.01 -4.63 3.54
CA SER A 73 -18.07 -3.99 4.86
C SER A 73 -17.93 -4.99 6.00
N SER A 74 -18.23 -6.27 5.75
CA SER A 74 -18.12 -7.32 6.75
C SER A 74 -16.66 -7.64 7.05
N ARG A 75 -16.33 -7.76 8.34
CA ARG A 75 -15.02 -8.21 8.81
C ARG A 75 -14.80 -9.72 8.71
N TYR A 76 -15.86 -10.49 8.40
CA TYR A 76 -15.84 -11.95 8.43
C TYR A 76 -16.07 -12.59 7.07
N TYR A 77 -16.61 -11.84 6.10
CA TYR A 77 -17.11 -12.36 4.84
C TYR A 77 -16.82 -11.39 3.70
N GLY A 78 -16.49 -11.93 2.54
CA GLY A 78 -16.17 -11.17 1.34
C GLY A 78 -14.75 -10.60 1.36
N ASP A 79 -14.28 -10.23 0.18
CA ASP A 79 -12.94 -9.67 0.00
C ASP A 79 -12.96 -8.14 0.18
N ARG A 80 -11.77 -7.54 0.25
CA ARG A 80 -11.56 -6.09 0.27
C ARG A 80 -10.43 -5.76 -0.69
N LEU A 81 -10.39 -4.51 -1.16
CA LEU A 81 -9.23 -4.03 -1.90
C LEU A 81 -8.08 -3.87 -0.91
N ILE A 82 -7.03 -4.67 -1.06
CA ILE A 82 -5.88 -4.66 -0.14
C ILE A 82 -4.72 -3.90 -0.79
N VAL A 83 -4.37 -2.76 -0.21
CA VAL A 83 -3.23 -1.93 -0.63
C VAL A 83 -2.00 -2.32 0.19
N ARG A 84 -0.98 -2.84 -0.48
CA ARG A 84 0.31 -3.24 0.11
C ARG A 84 1.43 -2.38 -0.46
N THR A 85 2.28 -1.87 0.43
CA THR A 85 3.45 -1.08 0.04
C THR A 85 4.59 -1.23 1.08
N THR A 86 5.57 -0.32 1.05
CA THR A 86 6.75 -0.20 1.89
C THR A 86 6.63 1.00 2.86
N GLU A 87 7.45 1.00 3.91
CA GLU A 87 7.37 2.00 4.99
C GLU A 87 7.64 3.43 4.52
N ASP A 88 8.40 3.60 3.44
CA ASP A 88 8.69 4.90 2.83
C ASP A 88 7.47 5.55 2.15
N GLN A 89 6.40 4.78 1.88
CA GLN A 89 5.17 5.29 1.27
C GLN A 89 4.06 5.62 2.29
N VAL A 90 4.35 5.55 3.60
CA VAL A 90 3.38 5.95 4.63
C VAL A 90 3.05 7.44 4.50
N GLY A 91 1.76 7.75 4.37
CA GLY A 91 1.31 9.13 4.14
C GLY A 91 1.23 9.55 2.67
N GLU A 92 1.68 8.70 1.73
CA GLU A 92 1.52 8.97 0.30
C GLU A 92 0.06 8.88 -0.14
N THR A 93 -0.24 9.51 -1.28
CA THR A 93 -1.59 9.52 -1.87
C THR A 93 -1.80 8.26 -2.71
N ILE A 94 -2.91 7.58 -2.43
CA ILE A 94 -3.45 6.49 -3.21
C ILE A 94 -4.46 7.08 -4.20
N THR A 95 -4.20 6.90 -5.50
CA THR A 95 -5.19 7.10 -6.55
C THR A 95 -5.85 5.78 -6.89
N PHE A 96 -7.10 5.84 -7.37
CA PHE A 96 -7.87 4.66 -7.74
C PHE A 96 -8.24 4.74 -9.20
N LEU A 97 -8.05 3.65 -9.93
CA LEU A 97 -8.54 3.49 -11.29
C LEU A 97 -9.75 2.56 -11.27
N VAL A 98 -10.85 2.94 -11.92
CA VAL A 98 -12.03 2.12 -12.15
C VAL A 98 -12.09 1.84 -13.65
N ASP A 99 -11.88 0.59 -14.06
CA ASP A 99 -11.74 0.19 -15.48
C ASP A 99 -10.80 1.15 -16.26
N GLU A 100 -9.60 1.38 -15.71
CA GLU A 100 -8.53 2.24 -16.25
C GLU A 100 -8.78 3.76 -16.18
N GLU A 101 -9.97 4.20 -15.74
CA GLU A 101 -10.28 5.62 -15.53
C GLU A 101 -10.01 6.07 -14.09
N GLU A 102 -9.34 7.21 -13.89
CA GLU A 102 -9.05 7.71 -12.55
C GLU A 102 -10.32 8.20 -11.84
N ALA A 103 -10.56 7.66 -10.64
CA ALA A 103 -11.68 8.05 -9.79
C ALA A 103 -11.49 9.44 -9.18
N GLU A 104 -12.60 10.11 -8.89
CA GLU A 104 -12.60 11.43 -8.25
C GLU A 104 -12.06 11.40 -6.81
N GLN A 105 -12.15 10.25 -6.15
CA GLN A 105 -11.70 10.07 -4.77
C GLN A 105 -10.29 9.50 -4.70
N THR A 106 -9.56 9.98 -3.70
CA THR A 106 -8.23 9.50 -3.32
C THR A 106 -8.22 9.19 -1.83
N ALA A 107 -7.17 8.52 -1.36
CA ALA A 107 -6.95 8.27 0.05
C ALA A 107 -5.49 8.42 0.43
N THR A 108 -5.19 8.67 1.69
CA THR A 108 -3.82 8.60 2.21
C THR A 108 -3.50 7.18 2.64
N PHE A 109 -2.33 6.65 2.30
CA PHE A 109 -1.91 5.34 2.77
C PHE A 109 -1.62 5.38 4.28
N THR A 110 -2.49 4.72 5.06
CA THR A 110 -2.39 4.59 6.52
C THR A 110 -2.32 3.11 6.90
N PRO A 111 -1.13 2.57 7.22
CA PRO A 111 -0.95 1.15 7.53
C PRO A 111 -1.94 0.61 8.55
N GLY A 112 -2.50 -0.58 8.27
CA GLY A 112 -3.39 -1.31 9.18
C GLY A 112 -4.82 -0.75 9.29
N SER A 113 -5.17 0.26 8.51
CA SER A 113 -6.52 0.82 8.51
C SER A 113 -7.47 0.06 7.57
N THR A 114 -8.74 0.04 7.92
CA THR A 114 -9.84 -0.30 7.00
C THR A 114 -10.64 0.97 6.73
N THR A 115 -10.78 1.34 5.46
CA THR A 115 -11.43 2.58 5.04
C THR A 115 -12.65 2.27 4.16
N ALA A 116 -13.80 2.84 4.53
CA ALA A 116 -14.96 2.89 3.64
C ALA A 116 -14.79 4.10 2.71
N LEU A 117 -14.78 3.87 1.40
CA LEU A 117 -14.60 4.91 0.40
C LEU A 117 -15.48 4.61 -0.80
N ASP A 118 -16.32 5.56 -1.20
CA ASP A 118 -17.12 5.42 -2.41
C ASP A 118 -16.34 6.00 -3.59
N LEU A 119 -16.27 5.27 -4.70
CA LEU A 119 -15.53 5.64 -5.90
C LEU A 119 -16.47 6.07 -7.03
N SER A 120 -16.15 7.16 -7.71
CA SER A 120 -16.84 7.63 -8.91
C SER A 120 -15.87 7.94 -10.04
N VAL A 121 -16.21 7.51 -11.25
CA VAL A 121 -15.62 7.98 -12.50
C VAL A 121 -16.71 8.58 -13.39
N GLY A 122 -16.35 9.61 -14.15
CA GLY A 122 -17.30 10.38 -14.94
C GLY A 122 -18.13 11.33 -14.07
N SER A 123 -18.34 12.56 -14.56
CA SER A 123 -19.11 13.55 -13.81
C SER A 123 -20.56 13.12 -13.67
N ALA A 124 -21.11 13.19 -12.45
CA ALA A 124 -22.56 13.28 -12.29
C ALA A 124 -23.02 14.53 -13.05
N VAL A 125 -23.65 14.35 -14.21
CA VAL A 125 -24.25 15.44 -14.98
C VAL A 125 -25.14 16.24 -14.04
N THR A 126 -24.74 17.48 -13.77
CA THR A 126 -25.47 18.42 -12.91
C THR A 126 -26.69 18.98 -13.64
#